data_AF-A0A813HY49-F1
#
_entry.id   AF-A0A813HY49-F1
#
_cell.length_a   1.000
_cell.length_b   1.000
_cell.length_c   1.000
_cell.angle_alpha   90.00
_cell.angle_beta   90.00
_cell.angle_gamma   90.00
#
_symmetry.space_group_name_H-M   'P 1'
#
loop_
_entity.id
_entity.type
_entity.pdbx_description
1 polymer ?
#
loop_
_entity_poly.entity_id
_entity_poly.type
_entity_poly.pdbx_seq_one_letter_code
_entity_poly.pdbx_strand_id
1 'polypeptide(L)'
;TVAAEKSPSEELAVSQPLRTASATMGLLKPMMSFESKLQAGIYDRKQIQSEILSEVRSSTFVICTYSLSPFSTEAKRMLDDLGVKYTEVVLGPEWFLLLGRAAQKRAELGEMFGRTSLPQIFVNGNPFGGLYDGDGVGKPGLVPFLESEPGAVDMLKLFKAIDPSGGALLNVLLRSAG
;
A
#
# COMPACT_ATOMS: atom_id res chain seq x y z
N THR A 1 28.81 -4.91 -26.99
CA THR A 1 27.64 -4.06 -26.69
C THR A 1 26.86 -4.77 -25.62
N VAL A 2 26.99 -4.34 -24.36
CA VAL A 2 26.16 -4.89 -23.28
C VAL A 2 24.78 -4.26 -23.48
N ALA A 3 23.75 -5.06 -23.75
CA ALA A 3 22.39 -4.55 -23.78
C ALA A 3 22.11 -3.91 -22.41
N ALA A 4 21.64 -2.67 -22.40
CA ALA A 4 21.19 -2.06 -21.16
C ALA A 4 20.07 -2.94 -20.59
N GLU A 5 20.30 -3.55 -19.42
CA GLU A 5 19.25 -4.24 -18.69
C GLU A 5 18.12 -3.25 -18.45
N LYS A 6 16.91 -3.59 -18.90
CA LYS A 6 15.73 -2.76 -18.65
C LYS A 6 15.50 -2.67 -17.15
N SER A 7 15.10 -1.50 -16.68
CA SER A 7 14.72 -1.36 -15.28
C SER A 7 13.49 -2.23 -14.96
N PRO A 8 13.34 -2.75 -13.72
CA PRO A 8 12.19 -3.58 -13.35
C PRO A 8 10.84 -2.93 -13.66
N SER A 9 10.72 -1.60 -13.58
CA SER A 9 9.50 -0.87 -13.89
C SER A 9 9.18 -0.82 -15.40
N GLU A 10 10.19 -0.81 -16.27
CA GLU A 10 10.01 -0.89 -17.73
C GLU A 10 9.59 -2.28 -18.16
N GLU A 11 10.10 -3.31 -17.50
CA GLU A 11 9.71 -4.70 -17.76
C GLU A 11 8.29 -5.00 -17.27
N LEU A 12 7.89 -4.41 -16.14
CA LEU A 12 6.55 -4.54 -15.57
C LEU A 12 5.48 -3.70 -16.29
N ALA A 13 5.84 -2.92 -17.33
CA ALA A 13 4.93 -2.11 -18.13
C ALA A 13 4.02 -1.18 -17.29
N VAL A 14 4.62 -0.37 -16.41
CA VAL A 14 3.88 0.52 -15.50
C VAL A 14 2.89 1.44 -16.23
N SER A 15 1.64 1.48 -15.76
CA SER A 15 0.59 2.32 -16.32
C SER A 15 0.83 3.83 -16.12
N GLN A 16 1.19 4.54 -17.20
CA GLN A 16 1.35 6.00 -17.20
C GLN A 16 0.05 6.77 -16.94
N PRO A 17 -1.12 6.38 -17.50
CA PRO A 17 -2.39 7.02 -17.18
C PRO A 17 -2.71 6.96 -15.68
N LEU A 18 -2.46 5.82 -15.03
CA LEU A 18 -2.68 5.70 -13.59
C LEU A 18 -1.68 6.52 -12.78
N ARG A 19 -0.41 6.61 -13.17
CA ARG A 19 0.57 7.49 -12.51
C ARG A 19 0.09 8.94 -12.50
N THR A 20 -0.35 9.45 -13.66
CA THR A 20 -0.89 10.81 -13.78
C THR A 20 -2.14 10.99 -12.94
N ALA A 21 -3.09 10.05 -13.01
CA ALA A 21 -4.30 10.08 -12.20
C ALA A 21 -3.98 10.08 -10.69
N SER A 22 -2.97 9.32 -10.25
CA SER A 22 -2.52 9.29 -8.85
C SER A 22 -2.00 10.66 -8.39
N ALA A 23 -1.26 11.37 -9.25
CA ALA A 23 -0.77 12.71 -8.93
C ALA A 23 -1.94 13.70 -8.75
N THR A 24 -2.95 13.64 -9.63
CA THR A 24 -4.16 14.47 -9.51
C THR A 24 -4.95 14.14 -8.25
N MET A 25 -5.17 12.85 -7.95
CA MET A 25 -5.86 12.40 -6.74
C MET A 25 -5.10 12.80 -5.46
N GLY A 26 -3.77 12.90 -5.53
CA GLY A 26 -2.94 13.38 -4.42
C GLY A 26 -3.32 14.77 -3.92
N LEU A 27 -3.83 15.64 -4.79
CA LEU A 27 -4.29 16.99 -4.43
C LEU A 27 -5.60 16.97 -3.61
N LEU A 28 -6.38 15.89 -3.72
CA LEU A 28 -7.65 15.71 -3.02
C LEU A 28 -7.48 15.05 -1.64
N LYS A 29 -6.26 14.69 -1.23
CA LYS A 29 -5.98 13.99 0.04
C LYS A 29 -6.63 14.63 1.28
N PRO A 30 -6.58 15.96 1.50
CA PRO A 30 -7.22 16.58 2.65
C PRO A 30 -8.75 16.37 2.66
N MET A 31 -9.37 16.49 1.48
CA MET A 31 -10.80 16.25 1.32
C MET A 31 -11.16 14.78 1.58
N MET A 32 -10.40 13.84 1.02
CA MET A 32 -10.64 12.41 1.23
C MET A 32 -10.43 11.97 2.69
N SER A 33 -9.46 12.57 3.37
CA SER A 33 -9.26 12.35 4.81
C SER A 33 -10.48 12.83 5.60
N PHE A 34 -10.96 14.04 5.32
CA PHE A 34 -12.16 14.58 5.95
C PHE A 34 -13.41 13.74 5.66
N GLU A 35 -13.65 13.40 4.39
CA GLU A 35 -14.75 12.55 3.96
C GLU A 35 -14.73 11.18 4.65
N SER A 36 -13.56 10.54 4.77
CA SER A 36 -13.46 9.23 5.44
C SER A 36 -13.92 9.28 6.89
N LYS A 37 -13.60 10.36 7.63
CA LYS A 37 -14.02 10.56 9.02
C LYS A 37 -15.53 10.74 9.11
N LEU A 38 -16.13 11.48 8.18
CA LEU A 38 -17.57 11.65 8.11
C LEU A 38 -18.29 10.34 7.78
N GLN A 39 -17.80 9.58 6.79
CA GLN A 39 -18.35 8.29 6.40
C GLN A 39 -18.29 7.25 7.53
N ALA A 40 -17.26 7.31 8.36
CA ALA A 40 -17.07 6.37 9.46
C ALA A 40 -18.08 6.55 10.61
N GLY A 41 -18.61 7.76 10.79
CA GLY A 41 -19.57 8.07 11.85
C GLY A 41 -19.01 7.86 13.26
N ILE A 42 -19.88 7.43 14.19
CA ILE A 42 -19.50 7.10 15.57
C ILE A 42 -19.26 5.59 15.69
N TYR A 43 -18.13 5.19 16.26
CA TYR A 43 -17.72 3.79 16.39
C TYR A 43 -16.65 3.60 17.46
N ASP A 44 -16.39 2.33 17.81
CA ASP A 44 -15.28 1.96 18.69
C ASP A 44 -13.97 1.94 17.91
N ARG A 45 -13.21 3.02 18.03
CA ARG A 45 -11.90 3.18 17.38
C ARG A 45 -10.91 2.08 17.79
N LYS A 46 -10.87 1.70 19.07
CA LYS A 46 -9.90 0.71 19.56
C LYS A 46 -10.18 -0.68 18.99
N GLN A 47 -11.45 -1.04 18.87
CA GLN A 47 -11.85 -2.28 18.21
C GLN A 47 -11.37 -2.30 16.75
N ILE A 48 -11.66 -1.25 15.98
CA ILE A 48 -11.30 -1.18 14.56
C ILE A 48 -9.77 -1.16 14.38
N GLN A 49 -9.04 -0.41 15.20
CA GLN A 49 -7.57 -0.41 15.18
C GLN A 49 -6.99 -1.79 15.47
N SER A 50 -7.56 -2.52 16.44
CA SER A 50 -7.14 -3.89 16.75
C SER A 50 -7.39 -4.84 15.59
N GLU A 51 -8.54 -4.72 14.91
CA GLU A 51 -8.85 -5.50 13.70
C GLU A 51 -7.85 -5.23 12.58
N ILE A 52 -7.59 -3.95 12.29
CA ILE A 52 -6.59 -3.55 11.29
C ILE A 52 -5.22 -4.13 11.62
N LEU A 53 -4.76 -4.01 12.86
CA LEU A 53 -3.46 -4.56 13.28
C LEU A 53 -3.40 -6.09 13.13
N SER A 54 -4.49 -6.79 13.42
CA SER A 54 -4.57 -8.24 13.20
C SER A 54 -4.49 -8.58 11.71
N GLU A 55 -5.17 -7.82 10.86
CA GLU A 55 -5.20 -8.03 9.41
C GLU A 55 -3.84 -7.76 8.77
N VAL A 56 -3.21 -6.61 9.03
CA VAL A 56 -1.92 -6.23 8.41
C VAL A 56 -0.75 -7.08 8.90
N ARG A 57 -0.90 -7.79 10.02
CA ARG A 57 0.09 -8.73 10.58
C ARG A 57 -0.18 -10.19 10.21
N SER A 58 -1.26 -10.48 9.47
CA SER A 58 -1.66 -11.84 9.12
C SER A 58 -0.69 -12.55 8.17
N SER A 59 0.11 -11.79 7.41
CA SER A 59 1.12 -12.31 6.51
C SER A 59 2.26 -11.31 6.29
N THR A 60 3.32 -11.76 5.61
CA THR A 60 4.48 -10.92 5.30
C THR A 60 4.11 -9.75 4.39
N PHE A 61 3.27 -9.98 3.39
CA PHE A 61 2.72 -8.92 2.54
C PHE A 61 1.20 -8.90 2.66
N VAL A 62 0.65 -7.77 3.07
CA VAL A 62 -0.80 -7.54 3.10
C VAL A 62 -1.11 -6.36 2.20
N ILE A 63 -2.15 -6.46 1.38
CA ILE A 63 -2.64 -5.35 0.56
C ILE A 63 -4.12 -5.08 0.89
N CYS A 64 -4.41 -3.88 1.38
CA CYS A 64 -5.76 -3.39 1.54
C CYS A 64 -6.24 -2.80 0.21
N THR A 65 -7.39 -3.22 -0.31
CA THR A 65 -7.84 -2.87 -1.67
C THR A 65 -9.31 -2.43 -1.73
N TYR A 66 -9.65 -1.80 -2.86
CA TYR A 66 -11.03 -1.74 -3.35
C TYR A 66 -11.19 -2.62 -4.58
N SER A 67 -12.28 -3.38 -4.65
CA SER A 67 -12.45 -4.40 -5.70
C SER A 67 -12.67 -3.83 -7.10
N LEU A 68 -13.17 -2.59 -7.23
CA LEU A 68 -13.36 -1.91 -8.52
C LEU A 68 -12.26 -0.88 -8.83
N SER A 69 -11.27 -0.71 -7.96
CA SER A 69 -10.23 0.30 -8.15
C SER A 69 -9.18 -0.17 -9.17
N PRO A 70 -8.92 0.59 -10.24
CA PRO A 70 -7.89 0.24 -11.21
C PRO A 70 -6.49 0.27 -10.60
N PHE A 71 -6.26 1.12 -9.59
CA PHE A 71 -5.00 1.14 -8.84
C PHE A 71 -4.80 -0.15 -8.04
N SER A 72 -5.87 -0.67 -7.45
CA SER A 72 -5.80 -1.92 -6.68
C SER A 72 -5.54 -3.11 -7.60
N THR A 73 -6.21 -3.17 -8.75
CA THR A 73 -5.96 -4.18 -9.78
C THR A 73 -4.51 -4.15 -10.26
N GLU A 74 -3.97 -2.96 -10.57
CA GLU A 74 -2.60 -2.82 -11.06
C GLU A 74 -1.56 -3.17 -9.99
N ALA A 75 -1.75 -2.78 -8.73
CA ALA A 75 -0.85 -3.16 -7.65
C ALA A 75 -0.80 -4.68 -7.43
N LYS A 76 -1.95 -5.36 -7.51
CA LYS A 76 -2.03 -6.82 -7.43
C LYS A 76 -1.29 -7.49 -8.58
N ARG A 77 -1.57 -7.06 -9.82
CA ARG A 77 -0.85 -7.54 -11.01
C ARG A 77 0.66 -7.42 -10.84
N MET A 78 1.16 -6.27 -10.39
CA MET A 78 2.61 -6.08 -10.20
C MET A 78 3.18 -7.00 -9.13
N LEU A 79 2.49 -7.20 -8.01
CA LEU A 79 2.94 -8.15 -6.98
C LEU A 79 2.94 -9.59 -7.50
N ASP A 80 1.93 -9.97 -8.29
CA ASP A 80 1.82 -11.29 -8.92
C ASP A 80 2.98 -11.52 -9.92
N ASP A 81 3.24 -10.55 -10.81
CA ASP A 81 4.32 -10.62 -11.80
C ASP A 81 5.72 -10.70 -11.14
N LEU A 82 5.88 -10.07 -9.96
CA LEU A 82 7.09 -10.15 -9.15
C LEU A 82 7.23 -11.48 -8.39
N GLY A 83 6.18 -12.31 -8.37
CA GLY A 83 6.12 -13.56 -7.61
C GLY A 83 6.02 -13.35 -6.10
N VAL A 84 5.53 -12.19 -5.66
CA VAL A 84 5.35 -11.85 -4.24
C VAL A 84 4.01 -12.40 -3.78
N LYS A 85 4.03 -13.32 -2.82
CA LYS A 85 2.79 -13.82 -2.18
C LYS A 85 2.28 -12.81 -1.17
N TYR A 86 0.99 -12.47 -1.26
CA TYR A 86 0.34 -11.52 -0.35
C TYR A 86 -1.04 -12.01 0.10
N THR A 87 -1.55 -11.40 1.17
CA THR A 87 -2.95 -11.50 1.60
C THR A 87 -3.70 -10.24 1.20
N GLU A 88 -4.83 -10.39 0.51
CA GLU A 88 -5.71 -9.26 0.17
C GLU A 88 -6.76 -9.04 1.26
N VAL A 89 -6.93 -7.79 1.67
CA VAL A 89 -8.00 -7.33 2.55
C VAL A 89 -8.87 -6.34 1.76
N VAL A 90 -10.01 -6.82 1.26
CA VAL A 90 -10.93 -5.99 0.48
C VAL A 90 -11.81 -5.17 1.42
N LEU A 91 -11.71 -3.84 1.35
CA LEU A 91 -12.53 -2.94 2.18
C LEU A 91 -13.91 -2.72 1.57
N GLY A 92 -14.03 -2.75 0.25
CA GLY A 92 -15.31 -2.55 -0.44
C GLY A 92 -15.13 -2.35 -1.95
N PRO A 93 -16.21 -1.98 -2.67
CA PRO A 93 -16.15 -1.79 -4.12
C PRO A 93 -15.35 -0.55 -4.52
N GLU A 94 -15.59 0.59 -3.87
CA GLU A 94 -14.78 1.81 -4.02
C GLU A 94 -14.92 2.73 -2.80
N TRP A 95 -13.98 3.68 -2.65
CA TRP A 95 -13.88 4.58 -1.49
C TRP A 95 -15.14 5.40 -1.20
N PHE A 96 -15.81 5.90 -2.24
CA PHE A 96 -17.01 6.73 -2.13
C PHE A 96 -18.30 5.90 -1.88
N LEU A 97 -18.18 4.57 -1.89
CA LEU A 97 -19.28 3.63 -1.65
C LEU A 97 -19.19 2.95 -0.27
N LEU A 98 -18.20 3.31 0.54
CA LEU A 98 -18.00 2.66 1.84
C LEU A 98 -19.03 3.13 2.88
N LEU A 99 -19.51 2.17 3.67
CA LEU A 99 -20.39 2.39 4.80
C LEU A 99 -20.00 1.45 5.95
N GLY A 100 -20.46 1.76 7.16
CA GLY A 100 -20.28 0.90 8.34
C GLY A 100 -18.81 0.56 8.60
N ARG A 101 -18.53 -0.73 8.87
CA ARG A 101 -17.18 -1.20 9.20
C ARG A 101 -16.12 -0.85 8.16
N ALA A 102 -16.46 -0.88 6.88
CA ALA A 102 -15.52 -0.56 5.81
C ALA A 102 -15.08 0.92 5.86
N ALA A 103 -16.04 1.83 6.05
CA ALA A 103 -15.75 3.25 6.20
C ALA A 103 -14.93 3.53 7.47
N GLN A 104 -15.26 2.84 8.57
CA GLN A 104 -14.51 2.93 9.84
C GLN A 104 -13.07 2.47 9.66
N LYS A 105 -12.85 1.33 9.00
CA LYS A 105 -11.50 0.85 8.69
C LYS A 105 -10.71 1.83 7.82
N ARG A 106 -11.34 2.39 6.78
CA ARG A 106 -10.70 3.42 5.93
C ARG A 106 -10.27 4.64 6.74
N ALA A 107 -11.13 5.13 7.64
CA ALA A 107 -10.81 6.26 8.49
C ALA A 107 -9.64 5.95 9.44
N GLU A 108 -9.66 4.78 10.09
CA GLU A 108 -8.57 4.38 11.00
C GLU A 108 -7.25 4.06 10.27
N LEU A 109 -7.28 3.53 9.04
CA LEU A 109 -6.06 3.44 8.21
C LEU A 109 -5.43 4.83 7.99
N GLY A 110 -6.28 5.85 7.77
CA GLY A 110 -5.86 7.25 7.70
C GLY A 110 -5.24 7.77 8.99
N GLU A 111 -5.84 7.47 10.13
CA GLU A 111 -5.38 7.93 11.45
C GLU A 111 -4.10 7.21 11.90
N MET A 112 -4.00 5.91 11.65
CA MET A 112 -2.88 5.08 12.09
C MET A 112 -1.65 5.22 11.19
N PHE A 113 -1.86 5.35 9.88
CA PHE A 113 -0.80 5.24 8.89
C PHE A 113 -0.78 6.41 7.89
N GLY A 114 -1.58 7.45 8.09
CA GLY A 114 -1.55 8.65 7.26
C GLY A 114 -2.19 8.52 5.88
N ARG A 115 -2.86 7.41 5.56
CA ARG A 115 -3.40 7.15 4.23
C ARG A 115 -4.81 6.55 4.26
N THR A 116 -5.75 7.22 3.59
CA THR A 116 -7.15 6.79 3.42
C THR A 116 -7.44 6.26 2.01
N SER A 117 -6.46 6.30 1.12
CA SER A 117 -6.54 5.82 -0.27
C SER A 117 -6.00 4.40 -0.38
N LEU A 118 -6.64 3.57 -1.19
CA LEU A 118 -6.21 2.21 -1.50
C LEU A 118 -5.81 2.10 -2.98
N PRO A 119 -4.89 1.19 -3.35
CA PRO A 119 -4.33 0.11 -2.54
C PRO A 119 -3.36 0.62 -1.49
N GLN A 120 -3.33 0.02 -0.30
CA GLN A 120 -2.30 0.24 0.72
C GLN A 120 -1.60 -1.08 1.04
N ILE A 121 -0.30 -1.11 0.80
CA ILE A 121 0.56 -2.28 0.98
C ILE A 121 1.23 -2.17 2.34
N PHE A 122 1.28 -3.31 3.02
CA PHE A 122 1.97 -3.52 4.28
C PHE A 122 2.98 -4.63 4.13
N VAL A 123 4.16 -4.44 4.73
CA VAL A 123 5.20 -5.47 4.84
C VAL A 123 5.49 -5.71 6.31
N ASN A 124 5.27 -6.93 6.78
CA ASN A 124 5.37 -7.32 8.19
C ASN A 124 4.60 -6.37 9.12
N GLY A 125 3.37 -6.02 8.75
CA GLY A 125 2.52 -5.11 9.52
C GLY A 125 2.91 -3.64 9.49
N ASN A 126 3.93 -3.24 8.74
CA ASN A 126 4.32 -1.83 8.57
C ASN A 126 3.79 -1.29 7.27
N PRO A 127 3.34 -0.02 7.22
CA PRO A 127 2.95 0.60 5.97
C PRO A 127 4.18 0.67 5.06
N PHE A 128 4.01 0.16 3.84
CA PHE A 128 4.96 0.30 2.75
C PHE A 128 4.59 1.51 1.90
N GLY A 129 3.30 1.61 1.52
CA GLY A 129 2.78 2.71 0.72
C GLY A 129 1.65 2.25 -0.21
N GLY A 130 1.42 3.01 -1.26
CA GLY A 130 0.52 2.70 -2.35
C GLY A 130 1.20 2.13 -3.58
N LEU A 131 0.48 2.21 -4.70
CA LEU A 131 1.05 1.87 -6.00
C LEU A 131 2.08 2.93 -6.44
N TYR A 132 1.67 4.20 -6.53
CA TYR A 132 2.51 5.31 -6.99
C TYR A 132 2.87 6.30 -5.88
N ASP A 133 2.11 6.33 -4.79
CA ASP A 133 2.31 7.24 -3.68
C ASP A 133 2.80 6.50 -2.43
N GLY A 134 3.55 7.21 -1.59
CA GLY A 134 4.16 6.67 -0.40
C GLY A 134 3.21 6.34 0.75
N ASP A 135 3.80 5.96 1.89
CA ASP A 135 3.08 5.75 3.15
C ASP A 135 2.59 7.04 3.82
N GLY A 136 2.88 8.22 3.25
CA GLY A 136 2.53 9.50 3.83
C GLY A 136 3.49 10.00 4.93
N VAL A 137 4.53 9.22 5.27
CA VAL A 137 5.53 9.53 6.31
C VAL A 137 6.96 9.53 5.75
N GLY A 138 7.14 9.16 4.47
CA GLY A 138 8.38 9.39 3.73
C GLY A 138 8.89 8.18 2.94
N LYS A 139 8.18 7.04 2.95
CA LYS A 139 8.55 5.87 2.15
C LYS A 139 7.95 5.93 0.75
N PRO A 140 8.65 5.48 -0.30
CA PRO A 140 8.12 5.41 -1.66
C PRO A 140 6.96 4.41 -1.80
N GLY A 141 6.07 4.63 -2.77
CA GLY A 141 5.11 3.60 -3.19
C GLY A 141 5.81 2.45 -3.94
N LEU A 142 5.07 1.39 -4.29
CA LEU A 142 5.61 0.21 -4.97
C LEU A 142 6.38 0.56 -6.24
N VAL A 143 5.78 1.36 -7.12
CA VAL A 143 6.41 1.76 -8.38
C VAL A 143 7.65 2.62 -8.14
N PRO A 144 7.60 3.73 -7.37
CA PRO A 144 8.81 4.50 -7.08
C PRO A 144 9.92 3.68 -6.40
N PHE A 145 9.59 2.71 -5.53
CA PHE A 145 10.58 1.82 -4.90
C PHE A 145 11.29 0.93 -5.92
N LEU A 146 10.53 0.32 -6.85
CA LEU A 146 11.09 -0.49 -7.93
C LEU A 146 11.96 0.33 -8.89
N GLU A 147 11.68 1.62 -9.02
CA GLU A 147 12.43 2.57 -9.86
C GLU A 147 13.70 3.11 -9.18
N SER A 148 13.65 3.36 -7.87
CA SER A 148 14.75 4.00 -7.14
C SER A 148 15.77 3.03 -6.58
N GLU A 149 15.37 1.80 -6.23
CA GLU A 149 16.22 0.87 -5.49
C GLU A 149 16.86 -0.21 -6.38
N PRO A 150 18.19 -0.20 -6.57
CA PRO A 150 18.88 -1.31 -7.21
C PRO A 150 18.63 -2.62 -6.43
N GLY A 151 18.11 -3.64 -7.13
CA GLY A 151 17.77 -4.92 -6.50
C GLY A 151 16.45 -4.94 -5.72
N ALA A 152 15.57 -3.94 -5.90
CA ALA A 152 14.24 -3.87 -5.27
C ALA A 152 13.47 -5.20 -5.35
N VAL A 153 13.50 -5.86 -6.50
CA VAL A 153 12.81 -7.14 -6.74
C VAL A 153 13.36 -8.24 -5.82
N ASP A 154 14.67 -8.35 -5.70
CA ASP A 154 15.30 -9.33 -4.83
C ASP A 154 15.03 -9.01 -3.37
N MET A 155 15.02 -7.73 -2.98
CA MET A 155 14.64 -7.31 -1.63
C MET A 155 13.19 -7.72 -1.30
N LEU A 156 12.25 -7.51 -2.23
CA LEU A 156 10.86 -7.93 -2.04
C LEU A 156 10.75 -9.45 -1.88
N LYS A 157 11.53 -10.22 -2.63
CA LYS A 157 11.59 -11.70 -2.55
C LYS A 157 12.33 -12.22 -1.30
N LEU A 158 13.20 -11.40 -0.69
CA LEU A 158 13.93 -11.74 0.53
C LEU A 158 13.04 -11.70 1.78
N PHE A 159 11.90 -11.00 1.74
CA PHE A 159 10.91 -11.07 2.80
C PHE A 159 10.22 -12.44 2.79
N LYS A 160 10.86 -13.41 3.44
CA LYS A 160 10.44 -14.83 3.46
C LYS A 160 9.69 -15.25 4.72
N ALA A 161 9.67 -14.40 5.75
CA ALA A 161 9.02 -14.72 7.02
C ALA A 161 8.27 -13.50 7.57
N ILE A 162 7.15 -13.76 8.24
CA ILE A 162 6.50 -12.77 9.11
C ILE A 162 7.52 -12.38 10.16
N ASP A 163 7.92 -11.11 10.17
CA ASP A 163 8.78 -10.57 11.22
C ASP A 163 7.94 -10.34 12.48
N PRO A 164 8.11 -11.16 13.54
CA PRO A 164 7.35 -10.99 14.78
C PRO A 164 7.69 -9.69 15.51
N SER A 165 8.79 -9.01 15.15
CA SER A 165 9.16 -7.70 15.69
C SER A 165 8.38 -6.54 15.05
N GLY A 166 7.56 -6.82 14.03
CA GLY A 166 6.81 -5.80 13.31
C GLY A 166 7.73 -4.90 12.49
N GLY A 167 8.54 -5.49 11.61
CA GLY A 167 9.29 -4.81 10.54
C GLY A 167 10.40 -3.88 11.01
N ALA A 168 10.99 -4.12 12.18
CA ALA A 168 12.18 -3.40 12.63
C ALA A 168 13.33 -3.53 11.61
N LEU A 169 13.49 -4.72 11.03
CA LEU A 169 14.51 -4.99 9.99
C LEU A 169 14.24 -4.23 8.68
N LEU A 170 12.96 -4.11 8.27
CA LEU A 170 12.55 -3.32 7.11
C LEU A 170 12.90 -1.84 7.30
N ASN A 171 12.64 -1.30 8.49
CA ASN A 171 12.99 0.09 8.80
C ASN A 171 14.50 0.33 8.82
N VAL A 172 15.33 -0.68 9.08
CA VAL A 172 16.79 -0.58 8.95
C VAL A 172 17.20 -0.58 7.48
N LEU A 173 16.68 -1.54 6.69
CA LEU A 173 16.99 -1.66 5.26
C LEU A 173 16.58 -0.43 4.45
N LEU A 174 15.38 0.10 4.70
CA LEU A 174 14.89 1.32 4.03
C LEU A 174 15.65 2.58 4.44
N ARG A 175 16.28 2.61 5.63
CA ARG A 175 17.11 3.75 6.06
C ARG A 175 18.54 3.69 5.55
N SER A 176 19.04 2.50 5.23
CA SER A 176 20.38 2.34 4.62
C SER A 176 20.43 2.63 3.13
N ALA A 177 19.26 2.76 2.49
CA ALA A 177 19.10 2.99 1.07
C ALA A 177 18.89 4.48 0.69
N GLY A 178 18.74 5.37 1.68
CA GLY A 178 18.68 6.83 1.50
C GLY A 178 19.90 7.53 2.08
#